data_AF-A0A351SH15-F1
#
_entry.id   AF-A0A351SH15-F1
#
_cell.length_a   1.000
_cell.length_b   1.000
_cell.length_c   1.000
_cell.angle_alpha   90.00
_cell.angle_beta   90.00
_cell.angle_gamma   90.00
#
_symmetry.space_group_name_H-M   'P 1'
#
loop_
_entity.id
_entity.type
_entity.pdbx_description
1 polymer ?
#
loop_
_entity_poly.entity_id
_entity_poly.type
_entity_poly.pdbx_seq_one_letter_code
_entity_poly.pdbx_strand_id
1 'polypeptide(L)'
;MITRSLLVIIYILSCIRYRAKPWLYFQLNAEYFNRDKGIYSKLEMDCRIPAQWRLAQSLDCGQLPEKYPVFLKPEWGQNARGVYRADNREALEKFRAASVTSRLPYLVQEAAPGSREFEVFFIPSSSSPENVAVLSITEVLNTQAEALPVNGIYNPH
;
A
#
# COMPACT_ATOMS: atom_id res chain seq x y z
N MET A 1 -14.96 15.64 20.43
CA MET A 1 -15.59 16.41 19.32
C MET A 1 -14.98 17.79 19.13
N ILE A 2 -14.74 18.56 20.20
CA ILE A 2 -14.11 19.91 20.14
C ILE A 2 -12.77 19.92 19.38
N THR A 3 -11.90 18.94 19.62
CA THR A 3 -10.61 18.81 18.92
C THR A 3 -10.74 18.58 17.42
N ARG A 4 -11.78 17.86 16.96
CA ARG A 4 -12.01 17.60 15.53
C ARG A 4 -12.53 18.85 14.81
N SER A 5 -13.47 19.56 15.42
CA SER A 5 -14.00 20.81 14.86
C SER A 5 -12.91 21.90 14.78
N LEU A 6 -12.07 22.00 15.82
CA LEU A 6 -10.95 22.94 15.83
C LEU A 6 -9.93 22.65 14.72
N LEU A 7 -9.60 21.37 14.48
CA LEU A 7 -8.72 20.97 13.37
C LEU A 7 -9.29 21.39 12.02
N VAL A 8 -10.60 21.19 11.80
CA VAL A 8 -11.27 21.61 10.57
C VAL A 8 -11.21 23.14 10.42
N ILE A 9 -11.48 23.89 11.48
CA ILE A 9 -11.42 25.36 11.44
C ILE A 9 -10.00 25.85 11.13
N ILE A 10 -8.99 25.31 11.82
CA ILE A 10 -7.57 25.65 11.58
C ILE A 10 -7.18 25.32 10.14
N TYR A 11 -7.62 24.17 9.63
CA TYR A 11 -7.39 23.77 8.24
C TYR A 11 -7.98 24.78 7.26
N ILE A 12 -9.25 25.15 7.43
CA ILE A 12 -9.91 26.15 6.56
C ILE A 12 -9.22 27.51 6.63
N LEU A 13 -8.88 28.00 7.83
CA LEU A 13 -8.16 29.26 8.02
C LEU A 13 -6.77 29.23 7.35
N SER A 14 -6.09 28.09 7.41
CA SER A 14 -4.80 27.89 6.75
C SER A 14 -4.96 27.89 5.24
N CYS A 15 -5.96 27.19 4.70
CA CYS A 15 -6.28 27.22 3.27
C CYS A 15 -6.54 28.66 2.77
N ILE A 16 -7.30 29.46 3.52
CA ILE A 16 -7.53 30.88 3.20
C ILE A 16 -6.20 31.65 3.20
N ARG A 17 -5.37 31.49 4.25
CA ARG A 17 -4.06 32.15 4.37
C ARG A 17 -3.13 31.84 3.20
N TYR A 18 -3.08 30.58 2.76
CA TYR A 18 -2.23 30.14 1.65
C TYR A 18 -2.89 30.22 0.28
N ARG A 19 -4.13 30.75 0.19
CA ARG A 19 -4.95 30.77 -1.04
C ARG A 19 -5.10 29.39 -1.69
N ALA A 20 -5.11 28.34 -0.87
CA ALA A 20 -5.31 26.98 -1.30
C ALA A 20 -6.81 26.62 -1.25
N LYS A 21 -7.27 25.82 -2.21
CA LYS A 21 -8.65 25.33 -2.26
C LYS A 21 -8.82 24.16 -1.27
N PRO A 22 -9.65 24.26 -0.23
CA PRO A 22 -9.74 23.24 0.81
C PRO A 22 -10.29 21.90 0.30
N TRP A 23 -11.08 21.89 -0.77
CA TRP A 23 -11.59 20.63 -1.34
C TRP A 23 -10.52 19.79 -2.05
N LEU A 24 -9.37 20.37 -2.43
CA LEU A 24 -8.29 19.61 -3.07
C LEU A 24 -7.69 18.56 -2.15
N TYR A 25 -7.71 18.78 -0.83
CA TYR A 25 -7.26 17.77 0.13
C TYR A 25 -8.10 16.50 0.07
N PHE A 26 -9.41 16.62 -0.12
CA PHE A 26 -10.31 15.48 -0.27
C PHE A 26 -10.26 14.84 -1.66
N GLN A 27 -9.59 15.49 -2.61
CA GLN A 27 -9.30 14.95 -3.93
C GLN A 27 -7.92 14.29 -4.01
N LEU A 28 -7.10 14.40 -2.95
CA LEU A 28 -5.84 13.67 -2.87
C LEU A 28 -6.14 12.18 -3.02
N ASN A 29 -5.53 11.57 -4.03
CA ASN A 29 -5.71 10.18 -4.42
C ASN A 29 -7.06 9.80 -5.06
N ALA A 30 -7.99 10.74 -5.29
CA ALA A 30 -9.32 10.42 -5.85
C ALA A 30 -9.25 9.72 -7.21
N GLU A 31 -8.20 9.97 -7.99
CA GLU A 31 -7.94 9.29 -9.26
C GLU A 31 -7.66 7.79 -9.11
N TYR A 32 -7.21 7.35 -7.94
CA TYR A 32 -6.94 5.94 -7.62
C TYR A 32 -8.14 5.23 -6.97
N PHE A 33 -9.26 5.91 -6.76
CA PHE A 33 -10.44 5.31 -6.16
C PHE A 33 -11.23 4.51 -7.20
N ASN A 34 -11.38 3.20 -6.98
CA ASN A 34 -12.26 2.38 -7.79
C ASN A 34 -13.72 2.59 -7.32
N ARG A 35 -14.55 3.17 -8.20
CA ARG A 35 -15.96 3.46 -7.92
C ARG A 35 -16.82 2.20 -7.86
N ASP A 36 -16.55 1.21 -8.68
CA ASP A 36 -17.33 -0.02 -8.78
C ASP A 36 -17.15 -0.91 -7.54
N LYS A 37 -15.90 -1.00 -7.04
CA LYS A 37 -15.53 -1.73 -5.83
C LYS A 37 -15.72 -0.88 -4.56
N GLY A 38 -15.81 0.44 -4.69
CA GLY A 38 -15.94 1.37 -3.56
C GLY A 38 -14.68 1.46 -2.68
N ILE A 39 -13.50 1.14 -3.23
CA ILE A 39 -12.22 1.08 -2.49
C ILE A 39 -11.04 1.60 -3.32
N TYR A 40 -9.95 1.94 -2.65
CA TYR A 40 -8.63 2.10 -3.30
C TYR A 40 -8.03 0.70 -3.50
N SER A 41 -8.29 0.09 -4.65
CA SER A 41 -7.86 -1.27 -5.01
C SER A 41 -6.34 -1.32 -5.19
N LYS A 42 -5.64 -2.09 -4.35
CA LYS A 42 -4.19 -2.27 -4.50
C LYS A 42 -3.83 -2.85 -5.86
N LEU A 43 -4.60 -3.84 -6.32
CA LEU A 43 -4.34 -4.50 -7.61
C LEU A 43 -4.37 -3.51 -8.78
N GLU A 44 -5.33 -2.58 -8.79
CA GLU A 44 -5.45 -1.58 -9.85
C GLU A 44 -4.44 -0.45 -9.71
N MET A 45 -4.08 -0.06 -8.50
CA MET A 45 -3.01 0.90 -8.28
C MET A 45 -1.67 0.35 -8.79
N ASP A 46 -1.41 -0.93 -8.55
CA ASP A 46 -0.18 -1.59 -9.00
C ASP A 46 -0.07 -1.68 -10.53
N CYS A 47 -1.19 -1.58 -11.27
CA CYS A 47 -1.18 -1.42 -12.73
C CYS A 47 -0.44 -0.18 -13.23
N ARG A 48 -0.11 0.78 -12.34
CA ARG A 48 0.70 1.96 -12.66
C ARG A 48 2.20 1.76 -12.42
N ILE A 49 2.60 0.71 -11.69
CA ILE A 49 4.02 0.38 -11.45
C ILE A 49 4.63 -0.14 -12.76
N PRO A 50 5.78 0.35 -13.22
CA PRO A 50 6.45 -0.18 -14.41
C PRO A 50 6.63 -1.69 -14.35
N ALA A 51 6.39 -2.39 -15.47
CA ALA A 51 6.34 -3.85 -15.51
C ALA A 51 7.61 -4.52 -14.96
N GLN A 52 8.77 -3.91 -15.18
CA GLN A 52 10.06 -4.41 -14.68
C GLN A 52 10.23 -4.36 -13.15
N TRP A 53 9.38 -3.60 -12.44
CA TRP A 53 9.42 -3.47 -10.98
C TRP A 53 8.16 -4.06 -10.32
N ARG A 54 7.16 -4.45 -11.12
CA ARG A 54 5.89 -4.95 -10.61
C ARG A 54 6.02 -6.43 -10.26
N LEU A 55 5.65 -6.77 -9.03
CA LEU A 55 5.58 -8.14 -8.57
C LEU A 55 4.29 -8.81 -9.05
N ALA A 56 4.40 -10.08 -9.44
CA ALA A 56 3.26 -10.90 -9.81
C ALA A 56 2.31 -11.05 -8.62
N GLN A 57 1.03 -10.77 -8.85
CA GLN A 57 -0.01 -10.88 -7.84
C GLN A 57 -1.38 -11.07 -8.48
N SER A 58 -2.29 -11.66 -7.72
CA SER A 58 -3.68 -11.87 -8.13
C SER A 58 -4.59 -11.93 -6.91
N LEU A 59 -5.90 -11.78 -7.13
CA LEU A 59 -6.89 -12.10 -6.11
C LEU A 59 -6.78 -13.57 -5.70
N ASP A 60 -6.84 -13.82 -4.39
CA ASP A 60 -6.83 -15.17 -3.85
C ASP A 60 -8.09 -15.91 -4.28
N CYS A 61 -7.93 -16.82 -5.24
CA CYS A 61 -8.98 -17.68 -5.77
C CYS A 61 -8.74 -19.16 -5.40
N GLY A 62 -7.88 -19.44 -4.43
CA GLY A 62 -7.53 -20.80 -4.01
C GLY A 62 -6.42 -21.46 -4.85
N GLN A 63 -5.99 -20.85 -5.95
CA GLN A 63 -4.85 -21.33 -6.74
C GLN A 63 -3.57 -21.35 -5.91
N LEU A 64 -2.72 -22.36 -6.13
CA LEU A 64 -1.44 -22.47 -5.45
C LEU A 64 -0.38 -21.66 -6.20
N PRO A 65 0.45 -20.87 -5.49
CA PRO A 65 1.57 -20.17 -6.11
C PRO A 65 2.66 -21.15 -6.52
N GLU A 66 3.43 -20.78 -7.55
CA GLU A 66 4.55 -21.60 -8.04
C GLU A 66 5.76 -21.58 -7.10
N LYS A 67 5.97 -20.48 -6.37
CA LYS A 67 7.11 -20.24 -5.49
C LYS A 67 6.68 -19.63 -4.17
N TYR A 68 7.43 -19.96 -3.12
CA TYR A 68 7.29 -19.42 -1.77
C TYR A 68 8.59 -18.70 -1.36
N PRO A 69 8.55 -17.74 -0.41
CA PRO A 69 7.35 -17.26 0.29
C PRO A 69 6.43 -16.39 -0.58
N VAL A 70 5.16 -16.32 -0.20
CA VAL A 70 4.17 -15.38 -0.76
C VAL A 70 3.59 -14.49 0.34
N PHE A 71 3.13 -13.31 -0.07
CA PHE A 71 2.48 -12.36 0.82
C PHE A 71 0.98 -12.30 0.51
N LEU A 72 0.18 -12.59 1.52
CA LEU A 72 -1.27 -12.38 1.51
C LEU A 72 -1.56 -10.97 2.01
N LYS A 73 -2.23 -10.16 1.20
CA LYS A 73 -2.54 -8.76 1.53
C LYS A 73 -4.03 -8.50 1.33
N PRO A 74 -4.72 -7.80 2.24
CA PRO A 74 -6.07 -7.35 1.96
C PRO A 74 -6.07 -6.44 0.74
N GLU A 75 -7.05 -6.60 -0.16
CA GLU A 75 -7.24 -5.80 -1.37
C GLU A 75 -7.24 -4.28 -1.06
N TRP A 76 -7.73 -3.92 0.13
CA TRP A 76 -7.69 -2.57 0.68
C TRP A 76 -7.29 -2.58 2.15
N GLY A 77 -6.49 -1.61 2.57
CA GLY A 77 -5.92 -1.51 3.93
C GLY A 77 -4.64 -0.69 3.96
N GLN A 78 -4.20 -0.28 5.15
CA GLN A 78 -3.02 0.57 5.38
C GLN A 78 -2.12 0.00 6.48
N ASN A 79 -0.88 0.47 6.54
CA ASN A 79 0.08 0.16 7.62
C ASN A 79 0.33 -1.34 7.84
N ALA A 80 0.46 -2.08 6.72
CA ALA A 80 0.64 -3.53 6.68
C ALA A 80 -0.42 -4.35 7.44
N ARG A 81 -1.54 -3.75 7.86
CA ARG A 81 -2.56 -4.43 8.66
C ARG A 81 -3.17 -5.59 7.87
N GLY A 82 -3.13 -6.78 8.47
CA GLY A 82 -3.69 -7.99 7.89
C GLY A 82 -2.83 -8.58 6.77
N VAL A 83 -1.61 -8.07 6.55
CA VAL A 83 -0.63 -8.70 5.67
C VAL A 83 -0.04 -9.92 6.39
N TYR A 84 0.05 -11.04 5.68
CA TYR A 84 0.58 -12.29 6.21
C TYR A 84 1.57 -12.90 5.24
N ARG A 85 2.74 -13.32 5.73
CA ARG A 85 3.72 -14.08 4.94
C ARG A 85 3.44 -15.57 5.09
N ALA A 86 3.24 -16.26 3.97
CA ALA A 86 3.15 -17.72 3.94
C ALA A 86 4.44 -18.27 3.34
N ASP A 87 5.22 -18.98 4.15
CA ASP A 87 6.51 -19.55 3.74
C ASP A 87 6.36 -20.88 2.98
N ASN A 88 5.17 -21.48 3.03
CA ASN A 88 4.87 -22.74 2.35
C ASN A 88 3.35 -22.90 2.16
N ARG A 89 2.98 -24.01 1.51
CA ARG A 89 1.60 -24.39 1.24
C ARG A 89 0.75 -24.54 2.50
N GLU A 90 1.28 -25.19 3.53
CA GLU A 90 0.55 -25.42 4.78
C GLU A 90 0.19 -24.10 5.47
N ALA A 91 1.13 -23.15 5.53
CA ALA A 91 0.90 -21.82 6.06
C ALA A 91 -0.17 -21.04 5.27
N LEU A 92 -0.15 -21.15 3.94
CA LEU A 92 -1.15 -20.53 3.06
C LEU A 92 -2.56 -21.13 3.29
N GLU A 93 -2.68 -22.45 3.33
CA GLU A 93 -3.96 -23.13 3.54
C GLU A 93 -4.51 -22.86 4.95
N LYS A 94 -3.64 -22.82 5.96
CA LYS A 94 -4.01 -22.42 7.32
C LYS A 94 -4.55 -20.99 7.37
N PHE A 95 -3.89 -20.05 6.68
CA PHE A 95 -4.37 -18.68 6.58
C PHE A 95 -5.75 -18.63 5.91
N ARG A 96 -5.92 -19.30 4.76
CA ARG A 96 -7.20 -19.37 4.03
C ARG A 96 -8.32 -19.90 4.92
N ALA A 97 -8.09 -21.01 5.63
CA ALA A 97 -9.07 -21.59 6.55
C ALA A 97 -9.51 -20.61 7.66
N ALA A 98 -8.56 -19.86 8.23
CA ALA A 98 -8.86 -18.84 9.25
C ALA A 98 -9.58 -17.62 8.66
N SER A 99 -9.19 -17.21 7.45
CA SER A 99 -9.68 -16.00 6.77
C SER A 99 -11.00 -16.19 6.02
N VAL A 100 -11.55 -17.42 5.91
CA VAL A 100 -12.95 -17.67 5.47
C VAL A 100 -13.96 -16.87 6.31
N THR A 101 -13.60 -16.49 7.54
CA THR A 101 -14.42 -15.64 8.41
C THR A 101 -14.33 -14.13 8.09
N SER A 102 -13.31 -13.70 7.33
CA SER A 102 -13.10 -12.33 6.88
C SER A 102 -13.86 -12.07 5.57
N ARG A 103 -14.63 -10.97 5.53
CA ARG A 103 -15.35 -10.53 4.30
C ARG A 103 -14.45 -9.76 3.32
N LEU A 104 -13.18 -9.53 3.64
CA LEU A 104 -12.30 -8.74 2.79
C LEU A 104 -11.60 -9.65 1.76
N PRO A 105 -11.64 -9.31 0.46
CA PRO A 105 -10.83 -9.99 -0.54
C PRO A 105 -9.34 -9.85 -0.23
N TYR A 106 -8.59 -10.91 -0.49
CA TYR A 106 -7.13 -10.94 -0.34
C TYR A 106 -6.46 -11.08 -1.70
N LEU A 107 -5.25 -10.54 -1.78
CA LEU A 107 -4.30 -10.73 -2.86
C LEU A 107 -3.24 -11.73 -2.41
N VAL A 108 -2.83 -12.62 -3.32
CA VAL A 108 -1.60 -13.41 -3.19
C VAL A 108 -0.55 -12.77 -4.09
N GLN A 109 0.54 -12.31 -3.48
CA GLN A 109 1.65 -11.65 -4.17
C GLN A 109 2.95 -12.42 -3.95
N GLU A 110 3.78 -12.54 -4.98
CA GLU A 110 5.12 -13.11 -4.84
C GLU A 110 6.04 -12.25 -3.94
N ALA A 111 7.03 -12.90 -3.34
CA ALA A 111 8.10 -12.20 -2.63
C ALA A 111 8.97 -11.37 -3.58
N ALA A 112 9.41 -10.20 -3.13
CA ALA A 112 10.40 -9.42 -3.85
C ALA A 112 11.74 -10.19 -3.89
N PRO A 113 12.38 -10.33 -5.07
CA PRO A 113 13.67 -11.01 -5.17
C PRO A 113 14.85 -10.15 -4.67
N GLY A 114 14.64 -8.84 -4.52
CA GLY A 114 15.67 -7.91 -4.05
C GLY A 114 15.92 -8.03 -2.54
N SER A 115 17.19 -7.93 -2.14
CA SER A 115 17.60 -7.94 -0.73
C SER A 115 17.57 -6.56 -0.06
N ARG A 116 17.29 -5.50 -0.84
CA ARG A 116 17.28 -4.10 -0.39
C ARG A 116 15.95 -3.48 -0.73
N GLU A 117 15.43 -2.68 0.19
CA GLU A 117 14.17 -1.98 0.04
C GLU A 117 14.44 -0.48 -0.02
N PHE A 118 13.78 0.20 -0.97
CA PHE A 118 13.92 1.64 -1.15
C PHE A 118 12.54 2.29 -1.25
N GLU A 119 12.38 3.40 -0.55
CA GLU A 119 11.29 4.34 -0.75
C GLU A 119 11.77 5.44 -1.71
N VAL A 120 11.03 5.61 -2.81
CA VAL A 120 11.31 6.64 -3.81
C VAL A 120 10.19 7.67 -3.76
N PHE A 121 10.53 8.89 -3.40
CA PHE A 121 9.62 10.03 -3.40
C PHE A 121 10.06 11.03 -4.46
N PHE A 122 9.13 11.47 -5.31
CA PHE A 122 9.42 12.51 -6.29
C PHE A 122 8.27 13.49 -6.47
N ILE A 123 8.62 14.72 -6.84
CA ILE A 123 7.70 15.79 -7.21
C ILE A 123 8.03 16.22 -8.63
N PRO A 124 7.12 16.05 -9.61
CA PRO A 124 7.31 16.58 -10.96
C PRO A 124 7.49 18.10 -10.96
N SER A 125 8.28 18.61 -11.91
CA SER A 125 8.41 20.06 -12.10
C SER A 125 7.12 20.66 -12.64
N SER A 126 6.78 21.87 -12.18
CA SER A 126 5.66 22.65 -12.73
C SER A 126 5.92 23.15 -14.16
N SER A 127 7.19 23.21 -14.59
CA SER A 127 7.58 23.68 -15.92
C SER A 127 7.59 22.59 -16.99
N SER A 128 7.79 21.32 -16.60
CA SER A 128 7.78 20.18 -17.51
C SER A 128 7.50 18.88 -16.73
N PRO A 129 6.50 18.07 -17.11
CA PRO A 129 6.20 16.79 -16.48
C PRO A 129 7.33 15.76 -16.58
N GLU A 130 8.23 15.91 -17.54
CA GLU A 130 9.38 15.00 -17.73
C GLU A 130 10.55 15.32 -16.79
N ASN A 131 10.52 16.49 -16.15
CA ASN A 131 11.55 16.92 -15.21
C ASN A 131 11.06 16.74 -13.77
N VAL A 132 12.00 16.47 -12.87
CA VAL A 132 11.73 16.26 -11.45
C VAL A 132 12.24 17.46 -10.66
N ALA A 133 11.36 18.11 -9.90
CA ALA A 133 11.74 19.22 -9.00
C ALA A 133 12.37 18.70 -7.69
N VAL A 134 11.89 17.56 -7.20
CA VAL A 134 12.42 16.90 -6.00
C VAL A 134 12.49 15.41 -6.25
N LEU A 135 13.64 14.78 -5.98
CA LEU A 135 13.81 13.33 -5.95
C LEU A 135 14.48 12.96 -4.63
N SER A 136 13.86 12.08 -3.86
CA SER A 136 14.42 11.48 -2.66
C SER A 136 14.38 9.97 -2.79
N ILE A 137 15.50 9.33 -2.50
CA ILE A 137 15.63 7.88 -2.45
C ILE A 137 16.13 7.53 -1.05
N THR A 138 15.33 6.78 -0.31
CA THR A 138 15.63 6.39 1.07
C THR A 138 15.68 4.88 1.15
N GLU A 139 16.78 4.33 1.63
CA GLU A 139 16.90 2.90 1.88
C GLU A 139 16.26 2.55 3.22
N VAL A 140 15.41 1.52 3.21
CA VAL A 140 14.83 0.94 4.42
C VAL A 140 15.81 -0.09 4.95
N LEU A 141 16.39 0.18 6.11
CA LEU A 141 17.29 -0.74 6.80
C LEU A 141 16.49 -1.58 7.80
N ASN A 142 16.21 -2.82 7.43
CA ASN A 142 15.64 -3.81 8.33
C ASN A 142 16.74 -4.30 9.27
N THR A 143 16.62 -4.00 10.57
CA THR A 143 17.60 -4.41 11.59
C THR A 143 17.36 -5.82 12.13
N GLN A 144 16.22 -6.41 11.80
CA GLN A 144 15.90 -7.78 12.18
C GLN A 144 16.60 -8.78 11.26
N ALA A 145 17.02 -9.91 11.81
CA ALA A 145 17.70 -10.98 11.06
C ALA A 145 16.76 -11.74 10.11
N GLU A 146 15.46 -11.50 10.20
CA GLU A 146 14.45 -12.17 9.39
C GLU A 146 14.47 -11.69 7.94
N ALA A 147 14.53 -12.64 7.01
CA ALA A 147 14.41 -12.34 5.60
C ALA A 147 12.96 -11.94 5.26
N LEU A 148 12.79 -10.82 4.56
CA LEU A 148 11.49 -10.31 4.10
C LEU A 148 10.49 -10.10 5.27
N PRO A 149 10.78 -9.20 6.22
CA PRO A 149 9.91 -8.94 7.36
C PRO A 149 8.63 -8.21 6.92
N VAL A 150 7.53 -8.43 7.63
CA VAL A 150 6.29 -7.64 7.47
C VAL A 150 6.29 -6.52 8.50
N ASN A 151 6.98 -5.43 8.22
CA ASN A 151 7.06 -4.29 9.12
C ASN A 151 5.68 -3.64 9.35
N GLY A 152 5.18 -3.69 10.59
CA GLY A 152 3.97 -2.95 10.96
C GLY A 152 3.58 -3.08 12.43
N ILE A 153 3.01 -2.04 13.02
CA ILE A 153 2.55 -2.05 14.43
C ILE A 153 1.46 -3.09 14.71
N TYR A 154 0.83 -3.62 13.66
CA TYR A 154 -0.22 -4.64 13.73
C TYR A 154 0.28 -6.04 13.38
N ASN A 155 1.57 -6.19 13.03
CA ASN A 155 2.22 -7.45 12.76
C ASN A 155 3.38 -7.59 13.76
N PRO A 156 3.14 -8.18 14.94
CA PRO A 156 4.14 -8.30 16.01
C PRO A 156 5.25 -9.33 15.71
N HIS A 157 5.28 -9.86 14.49
CA HIS A 157 6.22 -10.85 13.99
C HIS A 157 6.76 -10.33 12.66
#